data_AF-A0A414JBF7-F1
#
_entry.id   AF-A0A414JBF7-F1
#
_cell.length_a   1.000
_cell.length_b   1.000
_cell.length_c   1.000
_cell.angle_alpha   90.00
_cell.angle_beta   90.00
_cell.angle_gamma   90.00
#
_symmetry.space_group_name_H-M   'P 1'
#
loop_
_entity.id
_entity.type
_entity.pdbx_description
1 polymer ?
#
loop_
_entity_poly.entity_id
_entity_poly.type
_entity_poly.pdbx_seq_one_letter_code
_entity_poly.pdbx_strand_id
1 'polypeptide(L)'
;MKLTGDFKYQGSERRTGIKDPTKIYFEVALLSGIEQLRCTCDQDFFNKVLPTVKPFTDCKCTFTLNPTYNTLRLVDIQPAK
;
A
#
# COMPACT_ATOMS: atom_id res chain seq x y z
N MET A 1 -6.24 5.07 13.40
CA MET A 1 -5.29 6.20 13.49
C MET A 1 -4.74 6.47 12.09
N LYS A 2 -4.54 7.73 11.68
CA LYS A 2 -3.88 8.05 10.40
C LYS A 2 -2.39 8.26 10.63
N LEU A 3 -1.56 7.70 9.76
CA LEU A 3 -0.10 7.82 9.78
C LEU A 3 0.36 8.33 8.41
N THR A 4 1.37 9.17 8.37
CA THR A 4 1.94 9.70 7.12
C THR A 4 3.44 9.51 7.13
N GLY A 5 4.02 9.21 5.98
CA GLY A 5 5.47 9.15 5.81
C GLY A 5 5.87 9.14 4.35
N ASP A 6 7.16 9.32 4.11
CA ASP A 6 7.76 9.32 2.79
C ASP A 6 8.33 7.94 2.48
N PHE A 7 7.94 7.38 1.33
CA PHE A 7 8.31 6.04 0.92
C PHE A 7 8.57 6.00 -0.58
N LYS A 8 9.45 5.11 -1.00
CA LYS A 8 9.61 4.77 -2.41
C LYS A 8 8.62 3.68 -2.79
N TYR A 9 7.75 3.96 -3.76
CA TYR A 9 6.80 2.98 -4.27
C TYR A 9 7.54 1.89 -5.05
N GLN A 10 7.38 0.62 -4.71
CA GLN A 10 8.04 -0.49 -5.43
C GLN A 10 7.09 -1.20 -6.40
N GLY A 11 5.80 -1.26 -6.06
CA GLY A 11 4.78 -1.91 -6.87
C GLY A 11 3.58 -2.33 -6.06
N SER A 12 2.63 -2.98 -6.73
CA SER A 12 1.40 -3.46 -6.12
C SER A 12 1.04 -4.84 -6.65
N GLU A 13 0.53 -5.72 -5.81
CA GLU A 13 0.15 -7.07 -6.20
C GLU A 13 -1.25 -7.44 -5.74
N ARG A 14 -1.91 -8.28 -6.53
CA ARG A 14 -3.18 -8.94 -6.19
C ARG A 14 -2.86 -10.35 -5.70
N ARG A 15 -3.29 -10.69 -4.49
CA ARG A 15 -3.10 -12.02 -3.88
C ARG A 15 -4.41 -12.65 -3.48
N THR A 16 -4.51 -13.97 -3.66
CA THR A 16 -5.60 -14.77 -3.10
C THR A 16 -5.33 -15.09 -1.65
N GLY A 17 -6.40 -15.17 -0.85
CA GLY A 17 -6.30 -15.55 0.56
C GLY A 17 -5.80 -16.98 0.73
N ILE A 18 -4.85 -17.17 1.65
CA ILE A 18 -4.32 -18.52 1.94
C ILE A 18 -5.37 -19.39 2.63
N LYS A 19 -6.09 -18.84 3.63
CA LYS A 19 -7.14 -19.57 4.36
C LYS A 19 -8.46 -19.66 3.59
N ASP A 20 -8.73 -18.66 2.76
CA ASP A 20 -9.95 -18.56 1.96
C ASP A 20 -9.55 -18.08 0.55
N PRO A 21 -9.44 -19.01 -0.41
CA PRO A 21 -9.02 -18.69 -1.78
C PRO A 21 -9.99 -17.77 -2.53
N THR A 22 -11.24 -17.64 -2.06
CA THR A 22 -12.23 -16.76 -2.67
C THR A 22 -11.99 -15.29 -2.35
N LYS A 23 -11.27 -15.02 -1.25
CA LYS A 23 -10.91 -13.65 -0.87
C LYS A 23 -9.72 -13.16 -1.67
N ILE A 24 -9.85 -11.94 -2.18
CA ILE A 24 -8.80 -11.25 -2.91
C ILE A 24 -8.30 -10.10 -2.05
N TYR A 25 -6.99 -10.04 -1.87
CA TYR A 25 -6.28 -8.98 -1.17
C TYR A 25 -5.46 -8.19 -2.19
N PHE A 26 -5.40 -6.88 -1.98
CA PHE A 26 -4.61 -5.96 -2.77
C PHE A 26 -3.53 -5.38 -1.87
N GLU A 27 -2.27 -5.61 -2.24
CA GLU A 27 -1.12 -5.23 -1.44
C GLU A 27 -0.25 -4.24 -2.20
N VAL A 28 0.41 -3.37 -1.44
CA VAL A 28 1.34 -2.35 -1.92
C VAL A 28 2.69 -2.55 -1.25
N ALA A 29 3.74 -2.57 -2.05
CA ALA A 29 5.12 -2.66 -1.61
C ALA A 29 5.76 -1.27 -1.63
N LEU A 30 6.27 -0.85 -0.49
CA LEU A 30 6.91 0.44 -0.25
C LEU A 30 8.28 0.22 0.38
N LEU A 31 9.21 1.14 0.15
CA LEU A 31 10.56 1.11 0.71
C LEU A 31 10.85 2.41 1.46
N SER A 32 11.38 2.31 2.68
CA SER A 32 11.90 3.43 3.46
C SER A 32 13.34 3.13 3.86
N GLY A 33 14.30 3.79 3.21
CA GLY A 33 15.71 3.44 3.35
C GLY A 33 15.97 2.01 2.88
N ILE A 34 16.31 1.12 3.81
CA ILE A 34 16.52 -0.32 3.56
C ILE A 34 15.33 -1.19 3.98
N GLU A 35 14.33 -0.61 4.66
CA GLU A 35 13.19 -1.34 5.20
C GLU A 35 12.06 -1.41 4.18
N GLN A 36 11.50 -2.61 3.98
CA GLN A 36 10.34 -2.83 3.12
C GLN A 36 9.07 -2.86 3.96
N LEU A 37 8.08 -2.09 3.53
CA LEU A 37 6.74 -2.09 4.09
C LEU A 37 5.77 -2.67 3.07
N ARG A 38 5.09 -3.75 3.46
CA ARG A 38 3.92 -4.26 2.74
C ARG A 38 2.66 -3.90 3.49
N CYS A 39 1.70 -3.32 2.80
CA CYS A 39 0.44 -2.92 3.38
C CYS A 39 -0.73 -3.20 2.44
N THR A 40 -1.93 -3.29 2.99
CA THR A 40 -3.13 -3.51 2.19
C THR A 40 -3.63 -2.21 1.56
N CYS A 41 -4.40 -2.31 0.49
CA CYS A 41 -5.15 -1.20 -0.07
C CYS A 41 -6.53 -1.67 -0.55
N ASP A 42 -7.42 -0.72 -0.83
CA ASP A 42 -8.73 -1.02 -1.38
C ASP A 42 -8.64 -1.30 -2.89
N GLN A 43 -9.57 -2.12 -3.41
CA GLN A 43 -9.58 -2.52 -4.81
C GLN A 43 -9.66 -1.33 -5.78
N ASP A 44 -10.48 -0.34 -5.47
CA ASP A 44 -10.59 0.86 -6.31
C ASP A 44 -9.28 1.64 -6.35
N PHE A 45 -8.60 1.75 -5.21
CA PHE A 45 -7.29 2.40 -5.11
C PHE A 45 -6.24 1.65 -5.92
N PHE A 46 -6.23 0.32 -5.81
CA PHE A 46 -5.37 -0.57 -6.58
C PHE A 46 -5.57 -0.44 -8.09
N ASN A 47 -6.82 -0.37 -8.56
CA ASN A 47 -7.12 -0.34 -9.98
C ASN A 47 -6.99 1.03 -10.63
N LYS A 48 -7.26 2.12 -9.88
CA LYS A 48 -7.36 3.48 -10.44
C LYS A 48 -6.17 4.37 -10.10
N VAL A 49 -5.61 4.24 -8.88
CA VAL A 49 -4.58 5.16 -8.37
C VAL A 49 -3.19 4.57 -8.58
N LEU A 50 -2.93 3.36 -8.08
CA LEU A 50 -1.60 2.76 -8.12
C LEU A 50 -0.98 2.62 -9.53
N PRO A 51 -1.73 2.33 -10.61
CA PRO A 51 -1.17 2.24 -11.95
C PRO A 51 -0.68 3.59 -12.50
N THR A 52 -1.12 4.71 -11.91
CA THR A 52 -0.66 6.06 -12.30
C THR A 52 0.68 6.44 -11.68
N VAL A 53 1.13 5.69 -10.66
CA VAL A 53 2.41 5.92 -9.97
C VAL A 53 3.47 5.00 -10.58
N LYS A 54 4.59 5.59 -11.03
CA LYS A 54 5.70 4.79 -11.59
C LYS A 54 6.44 4.05 -10.45
N PRO A 55 6.83 2.78 -10.65
CA PRO A 55 7.72 2.10 -9.72
C PRO A 55 9.01 2.89 -9.46
N PHE A 56 9.54 2.75 -8.25
CA PHE A 56 10.71 3.44 -7.68
C PHE A 56 10.58 4.96 -7.54
N THR A 57 9.36 5.50 -7.61
CA THR A 57 9.09 6.91 -7.35
C THR A 57 8.98 7.18 -5.84
N ASP A 58 9.65 8.22 -5.37
CA ASP A 58 9.49 8.72 -4.01
C ASP A 58 8.08 9.33 -3.85
N CYS A 59 7.35 8.91 -2.83
CA CYS A 59 5.94 9.21 -2.64
C CYS A 59 5.64 9.53 -1.17
N LYS A 60 4.83 10.55 -0.95
CA LYS A 60 4.19 10.78 0.33
C LYS A 60 2.99 9.85 0.46
N CYS A 61 3.03 8.98 1.45
CA CYS A 61 2.02 7.95 1.68
C CYS A 61 1.22 8.25 2.94
N THR A 62 -0.10 8.07 2.88
CA THR A 62 -0.98 8.13 4.05
C THR A 62 -1.60 6.75 4.30
N PHE A 63 -1.53 6.32 5.56
CA PHE A 63 -2.02 5.04 6.00
C PHE A 63 -3.10 5.20 7.06
N THR A 64 -3.98 4.21 7.14
CA THR A 64 -4.87 4.00 8.26
C THR A 64 -4.44 2.74 9.01
N LEU A 65 -4.06 2.91 10.28
CA LEU A 65 -3.80 1.81 11.22
C LEU A 65 -5.11 1.41 11.89
N ASN A 66 -5.43 0.11 11.80
CA ASN A 66 -6.45 -0.53 12.61
C ASN A 66 -5.77 -1.24 13.79
N PRO A 67 -5.85 -0.68 15.01
CA PRO A 67 -5.16 -1.23 16.18
C PRO A 67 -5.77 -2.56 16.65
N THR A 68 -7.05 -2.81 16.39
CA THR A 68 -7.73 -4.05 16.82
C THR A 68 -7.15 -5.29 16.15
N TYR A 69 -6.76 -5.17 14.87
CA TYR A 69 -6.19 -6.27 14.10
C TYR A 69 -4.71 -6.05 13.75
N ASN A 70 -4.11 -4.98 14.26
CA ASN A 70 -2.75 -4.54 13.94
C ASN A 70 -2.47 -4.49 12.41
N THR A 71 -3.45 -4.02 11.63
CA THR A 71 -3.33 -3.95 10.17
C THR A 71 -3.12 -2.53 9.68
N LEU A 72 -2.22 -2.37 8.73
CA LEU A 72 -1.97 -1.11 8.04
C LEU A 72 -2.57 -1.13 6.64
N ARG A 73 -3.34 -0.08 6.30
CA ARG A 73 -3.91 0.12 4.97
C ARG A 73 -3.43 1.44 4.37
N LEU A 74 -2.90 1.40 3.16
CA LEU A 74 -2.61 2.60 2.37
C LEU A 74 -3.92 3.20 1.84
N VAL A 75 -4.13 4.49 2.10
CA VAL A 75 -5.35 5.21 1.71
C VAL A 75 -5.09 6.40 0.78
N ASP A 76 -3.84 6.89 0.73
CA ASP A 76 -3.43 7.94 -0.21
C ASP A 76 -1.95 7.79 -0.57
N ILE A 77 -1.60 8.13 -1.80
CA ILE A 77 -0.23 8.13 -2.32
C ILE A 77 -0.08 9.29 -3.27
N GLN A 78 0.94 10.12 -3.04
CA GLN A 78 1.25 11.27 -3.88
C GLN A 78 2.73 11.24 -4.22
N PRO A 79 3.13 11.20 -5.50
CA PRO A 79 4.52 11.35 -5.89
C PRO A 79 5.10 12.64 -5.29
N ALA A 80 6.25 12.52 -4.61
CA ALA A 80 7.03 13.66 -4.20
C ALA A 80 7.55 14.36 -5.47
N LYS A 81 7.43 15.69 -5.51
CA LYS A 81 7.93 16.51 -6.61
C LYS A 81 9.45 16.51 -6.67
#